data_AF-A0A660MNS8-F1
#
_entry.id   AF-A0A660MNS8-F1
#
_cell.length_a   1.000
_cell.length_b   1.000
_cell.length_c   1.000
_cell.angle_alpha   90.00
_cell.angle_beta   90.00
_cell.angle_gamma   90.00
#
_symmetry.space_group_name_H-M   'P 1'
#
loop_
_entity.id
_entity.type
_entity.pdbx_description
1 polymer ?
#
loop_
_entity_poly.entity_id
_entity_poly.type
_entity_poly.pdbx_seq_one_letter_code
_entity_poly.pdbx_strand_id
1 'polypeptide(L)'
;MLADVEAMMAYIRRDSDGKPLTLIGYSLGSGMAAYAAAHYPVERLILVSPFYTLRGLIQEKYPIVPALLIKYPLPSAEYLTQSAKTPLLLIHGRRDTLIPLAHSHRLR
;
A
#
# COMPACT_ATOMS: atom_id res chain seq x y z
N MET A 1 0.15 -9.39 10.15
CA MET A 1 -0.11 -8.31 9.17
C MET A 1 0.36 -8.69 7.78
N LEU A 2 1.67 -8.69 7.46
CA LEU A 2 2.11 -9.12 6.11
C LEU A 2 1.86 -10.62 5.84
N ALA A 3 2.05 -11.49 6.84
CA ALA A 3 1.70 -12.90 6.74
C ALA A 3 0.20 -13.13 6.42
N ASP A 4 -0.69 -12.23 6.86
CA ASP A 4 -2.12 -12.31 6.55
C ASP A 4 -2.38 -11.93 5.08
N VAL A 5 -1.61 -10.97 4.54
CA VAL A 5 -1.63 -10.63 3.12
C VAL A 5 -1.16 -11.81 2.28
N GLU A 6 -0.06 -12.46 2.67
CA GLU A 6 0.46 -13.65 1.99
C GLU A 6 -0.56 -14.81 2.02
N ALA A 7 -1.17 -15.07 3.18
CA ALA A 7 -2.20 -16.10 3.33
C ALA A 7 -3.43 -15.79 2.46
N MET A 8 -3.87 -14.54 2.42
CA MET A 8 -4.99 -14.11 1.56
C MET A 8 -4.65 -14.26 0.08
N MET A 9 -3.45 -13.86 -0.35
CA MET A 9 -3.02 -14.02 -1.75
C MET A 9 -2.92 -15.49 -2.15
N ALA A 10 -2.43 -16.36 -1.26
CA ALA A 10 -2.41 -17.80 -1.50
C ALA A 10 -3.83 -18.39 -1.66
N TYR A 11 -4.76 -17.95 -0.81
CA TYR A 11 -6.17 -18.35 -0.90
C TYR A 11 -6.81 -17.88 -2.22
N ILE A 12 -6.72 -16.59 -2.54
CA ILE A 12 -7.34 -16.00 -3.73
C ILE A 12 -6.78 -16.62 -5.01
N ARG A 13 -5.46 -16.85 -5.10
CA ARG A 13 -4.87 -17.46 -6.31
C ARG A 13 -5.35 -18.89 -6.55
N ARG A 14 -5.71 -19.62 -5.49
CA ARG A 14 -6.31 -20.96 -5.61
C ARG A 14 -7.76 -20.87 -6.07
N ASP A 15 -8.51 -19.91 -5.50
CA ASP A 15 -9.94 -19.75 -5.77
C ASP A 15 -10.23 -19.09 -7.13
N SER A 16 -9.35 -18.20 -7.59
CA SER A 16 -9.54 -17.43 -8.82
C SER A 16 -9.30 -18.23 -10.10
N ASP A 17 -8.83 -19.47 -10.01
CA ASP A 17 -8.52 -20.35 -11.15
C ASP A 17 -7.66 -19.66 -12.22
N GLY A 18 -6.64 -18.93 -11.78
CA GLY A 18 -5.73 -18.20 -12.67
C GLY A 18 -6.31 -16.93 -13.31
N LYS A 19 -7.53 -16.51 -12.96
CA LYS A 19 -8.09 -15.23 -13.44
C LYS A 19 -7.21 -14.05 -13.01
N PRO A 20 -7.09 -13.00 -13.85
CA PRO A 20 -6.36 -11.79 -13.52
C PRO A 20 -6.89 -11.16 -12.22
N LEU A 21 -5.98 -10.68 -11.38
CA LEU A 21 -6.30 -10.07 -10.09
C LEU A 21 -6.10 -8.56 -10.14
N THR A 22 -7.13 -7.80 -9.78
CA THR A 22 -7.01 -6.37 -9.48
C THR A 22 -7.03 -6.19 -7.96
N LEU A 23 -6.03 -5.50 -7.42
CA LEU A 23 -5.97 -5.18 -6.00
C LEU A 23 -6.43 -3.75 -5.73
N ILE A 24 -7.23 -3.58 -4.68
CA ILE A 24 -7.60 -2.27 -4.15
C ILE A 24 -7.18 -2.17 -2.69
N GLY A 25 -6.51 -1.07 -2.33
CA GLY A 25 -6.08 -0.79 -0.96
C GLY A 25 -6.49 0.61 -0.53
N TYR A 26 -7.16 0.73 0.61
CA TYR A 26 -7.56 2.00 1.21
C TYR A 26 -6.81 2.28 2.51
N SER A 27 -6.29 3.50 2.67
CA SER A 27 -5.57 3.93 3.88
C SER A 27 -4.47 2.91 4.27
N LEU A 28 -4.51 2.28 5.44
CA LEU A 28 -3.56 1.23 5.83
C LEU A 28 -3.47 0.08 4.80
N GLY A 29 -4.60 -0.28 4.21
CA GLY A 29 -4.69 -1.28 3.16
C GLY A 29 -3.92 -0.92 1.89
N SER A 30 -3.59 0.36 1.66
CA SER A 30 -2.78 0.75 0.50
C SER A 30 -1.37 0.21 0.59
N GLY A 31 -0.75 0.24 1.78
CA GLY A 31 0.57 -0.34 2.01
C GLY A 31 0.57 -1.86 1.85
N MET A 32 -0.51 -2.52 2.29
CA MET A 32 -0.69 -3.96 2.12
C MET A 32 -0.90 -4.36 0.65
N ALA A 33 -1.72 -3.61 -0.09
CA ALA A 33 -1.96 -3.85 -1.50
C ALA A 33 -0.71 -3.59 -2.35
N ALA A 34 0.07 -2.54 -2.02
CA ALA A 34 1.36 -2.29 -2.63
C ALA A 34 2.35 -3.43 -2.35
N TYR A 35 2.44 -3.90 -1.11
CA TYR A 35 3.24 -5.08 -0.75
C TYR A 35 2.85 -6.32 -1.57
N ALA A 36 1.55 -6.61 -1.67
CA ALA A 36 1.06 -7.74 -2.45
C ALA A 36 1.41 -7.61 -3.94
N ALA A 37 1.23 -6.43 -4.53
CA ALA A 37 1.59 -6.18 -5.93
C ALA A 37 3.10 -6.32 -6.20
N ALA A 38 3.95 -6.07 -5.21
CA ALA A 38 5.40 -6.27 -5.32
C ALA A 38 5.82 -7.75 -5.33
N HIS A 39 5.01 -8.64 -4.72
CA HIS A 39 5.37 -10.06 -4.53
C HIS A 39 4.55 -11.03 -5.38
N TYR A 40 3.44 -10.57 -5.96
CA TYR A 40 2.52 -11.41 -6.73
C TYR A 40 2.14 -10.77 -8.06
N PRO A 41 1.91 -11.57 -9.12
CA PRO A 41 1.42 -11.05 -10.39
C PRO A 41 -0.01 -10.54 -10.22
N VAL A 42 -0.21 -9.25 -10.49
CA VAL A 42 -1.51 -8.58 -10.45
C VAL A 42 -1.68 -7.75 -11.71
N GLU A 43 -2.90 -7.70 -12.23
CA GLU A 43 -3.26 -6.99 -13.45
C GLU A 43 -3.27 -5.47 -13.25
N ARG A 44 -3.73 -5.01 -12.08
CA ARG A 44 -3.86 -3.59 -11.75
C ARG A 44 -3.84 -3.39 -10.24
N LEU A 45 -3.31 -2.25 -9.82
CA LEU A 45 -3.32 -1.79 -8.45
C LEU A 45 -4.06 -0.46 -8.34
N ILE A 46 -5.00 -0.37 -7.40
CA ILE A 46 -5.76 0.84 -7.09
C ILE A 46 -5.49 1.19 -5.63
N LEU A 47 -4.93 2.37 -5.38
CA LEU A 47 -4.67 2.87 -4.02
C LEU A 47 -5.53 4.09 -3.72
N VAL A 48 -6.25 4.04 -2.60
CA VAL A 48 -7.14 5.10 -2.14
C VAL A 48 -6.60 5.69 -0.83
N SER A 49 -6.34 7.01 -0.82
CA SER A 49 -5.64 7.74 0.24
C SER A 49 -4.34 7.05 0.71
N PRO A 50 -3.39 6.74 -0.19
CA PRO A 50 -2.16 6.07 0.19
C PRO A 50 -1.18 7.01 0.91
N PHE A 51 -0.30 6.39 1.69
CA PHE A 51 0.88 7.04 2.30
C PHE A 51 2.17 6.57 1.63
N TYR A 52 3.20 7.42 1.69
CA TYR A 52 4.52 7.14 1.13
C TYR A 52 5.25 6.02 1.91
N THR A 53 5.31 6.16 3.24
CA THR A 53 5.66 5.11 4.19
C THR A 53 4.77 5.28 5.43
N LEU A 54 4.37 4.18 6.08
CA LEU A 54 3.55 4.28 7.30
C LEU A 54 4.36 4.90 8.43
N ARG A 55 5.64 4.53 8.54
CA ARG A 55 6.55 5.14 9.52
C ARG A 55 6.65 6.65 9.36
N GLY A 56 6.84 7.13 8.14
CA GLY A 56 6.92 8.57 7.86
C GLY A 56 5.62 9.29 8.18
N LEU A 57 4.47 8.70 7.81
CA LEU A 57 3.16 9.25 8.14
C LEU A 57 2.94 9.36 9.67
N ILE A 58 3.26 8.30 10.41
CA ILE A 58 3.12 8.32 11.89
C ILE A 58 4.02 9.40 12.50
N GLN A 59 5.26 9.52 12.04
CA GLN A 59 6.17 10.55 12.55
C GLN A 59 5.72 11.97 12.19
N GLU A 60 5.08 12.17 11.02
CA GLU A 60 4.48 13.44 10.64
C GLU A 60 3.30 13.82 11.54
N LYS A 61 2.40 12.86 11.83
CA LYS A 61 1.19 13.12 12.63
C LYS A 61 1.42 13.11 14.14
N TYR A 62 2.38 12.32 14.59
CA TYR A 62 2.67 12.09 16.00
C TYR A 62 4.19 12.13 16.24
N PRO A 63 4.82 13.32 16.17
CA PRO A 63 6.29 13.46 16.27
C PRO A 63 6.85 13.01 17.63
N ILE A 64 6.00 12.92 18.66
CA ILE A 64 6.37 12.41 19.99
C ILE A 64 6.56 10.88 20.04
N VAL A 65 6.06 10.14 19.04
CA VAL A 65 6.17 8.67 19.00
C VAL A 65 7.58 8.28 18.56
N PRO A 66 8.37 7.59 19.40
CA PRO A 66 9.69 7.13 19.02
C PRO A 66 9.63 6.18 17.83
N ALA A 67 10.48 6.40 16.83
CA ALA A 67 10.47 5.63 15.59
C ALA A 67 10.72 4.12 15.83
N LEU A 68 11.43 3.77 16.91
CA LEU A 68 11.70 2.40 17.32
C LEU A 68 10.43 1.62 17.69
N LEU A 69 9.35 2.30 18.11
CA LEU A 69 8.08 1.66 18.45
C LEU A 69 7.22 1.34 17.21
N ILE A 70 7.60 1.86 16.04
CA ILE A 70 6.85 1.63 14.80
C ILE A 70 7.29 0.29 14.21
N LYS A 71 6.57 -0.77 14.59
CA LYS A 71 6.86 -2.16 14.21
C LYS A 71 6.81 -2.42 12.69
N TYR A 72 5.92 -1.73 11.98
CA TYR A 72 5.68 -1.95 10.54
C TYR A 72 5.91 -0.66 9.76
N PRO A 73 7.03 -0.52 9.03
CA PRO A 73 7.31 0.71 8.29
C PRO A 73 6.43 0.89 7.06
N LEU A 74 5.94 -0.20 6.47
CA LEU A 74 5.18 -0.26 5.20
C LEU A 74 5.69 0.75 4.18
N PRO A 75 6.87 0.51 3.58
CA PRO A 75 7.45 1.41 2.58
C PRO A 75 6.73 1.30 1.24
N SER A 76 5.51 1.85 1.13
CA SER A 76 4.67 1.77 -0.08
C SER A 76 5.43 2.18 -1.34
N ALA A 77 6.27 3.22 -1.26
CA ALA A 77 7.07 3.67 -2.39
C ALA A 77 8.03 2.59 -2.92
N GLU A 78 8.71 1.85 -2.04
CA GLU A 78 9.62 0.77 -2.42
C GLU A 78 8.85 -0.39 -3.07
N TYR A 79 7.70 -0.74 -2.51
CA TYR A 79 6.84 -1.78 -3.09
C TYR A 79 6.33 -1.39 -4.48
N LEU A 80 5.94 -0.12 -4.68
CA LEU A 80 5.53 0.36 -6.00
C LEU A 80 6.67 0.35 -7.02
N THR A 81 7.90 0.66 -6.61
CA THR A 81 9.08 0.51 -7.48
C THR A 81 9.30 -0.95 -7.89
N GLN A 82 9.10 -1.90 -6.97
CA GLN A 82 9.21 -3.34 -7.26
C GLN A 82 8.09 -3.81 -8.21
N SER A 83 6.89 -3.22 -8.11
CA SER A 83 5.75 -3.49 -9.00
C SER A 83 5.61 -2.49 -10.15
N ALA A 84 6.71 -1.90 -10.64
CA ALA A 84 6.66 -0.80 -11.62
C ALA A 84 5.96 -1.14 -12.95
N LYS A 85 5.81 -2.42 -13.28
CA LYS A 85 5.09 -2.88 -14.49
C LYS A 85 3.57 -2.99 -14.27
N THR A 86 3.09 -2.94 -13.03
CA THR A 86 1.67 -3.02 -12.70
C THR A 86 1.02 -1.65 -12.91
N PRO A 87 -0.02 -1.53 -13.76
CA PRO A 87 -0.80 -0.31 -13.88
C PRO A 87 -1.33 0.17 -12.53
N LEU A 88 -1.02 1.41 -12.16
CA LEU A 88 -1.35 2.03 -10.88
C LEU A 88 -2.38 3.15 -11.06
N LEU A 89 -3.45 3.11 -10.27
CA LEU A 89 -4.39 4.21 -10.09
C LEU A 89 -4.30 4.73 -8.65
N LEU A 90 -4.02 6.02 -8.50
CA LEU A 90 -4.04 6.72 -7.22
C LEU A 90 -5.31 7.58 -7.10
N ILE A 91 -6.06 7.39 -6.02
CA ILE A 91 -7.24 8.19 -5.68
C ILE A 91 -6.99 8.83 -4.33
N HIS A 92 -7.10 10.16 -4.23
CA HIS A 92 -6.80 10.86 -2.98
C HIS A 92 -7.68 12.10 -2.79
N GLY A 93 -8.23 12.28 -1.59
CA GLY A 93 -9.02 13.46 -1.25
C GLY A 93 -8.16 14.72 -1.10
N ARG A 94 -8.51 15.81 -1.77
CA ARG A 94 -7.78 17.10 -1.67
C ARG A 94 -7.79 17.72 -0.27
N ARG A 95 -8.72 17.30 0.60
CA ARG A 95 -8.91 17.78 1.98
C ARG A 95 -8.63 16.71 3.02
N ASP A 96 -7.92 15.65 2.65
CA ASP A 96 -7.53 14.60 3.58
C ASP A 96 -6.49 15.15 4.58
N THR A 97 -6.92 15.33 5.84
CA THR A 97 -6.07 15.85 6.92
C THR A 97 -5.31 14.72 7.62
N LEU A 98 -5.78 13.48 7.49
CA LEU A 98 -5.17 12.31 8.12
C LEU A 98 -3.97 11.81 7.31
N ILE A 99 -4.11 11.74 5.98
CA ILE A 99 -3.04 11.41 5.06
C ILE A 99 -3.00 12.53 4.02
N PRO A 100 -2.08 13.49 4.11
CA PRO A 100 -2.06 14.60 3.17
C PRO A 100 -1.88 14.15 1.72
N LEU A 101 -2.53 14.88 0.80
CA LEU A 101 -2.44 14.66 -0.65
C LEU A 101 -0.99 14.57 -1.16
N ALA A 102 -0.05 15.23 -0.48
CA ALA A 102 1.38 15.18 -0.78
C ALA A 102 1.95 13.75 -0.84
N HIS A 103 1.40 12.80 -0.09
CA HIS A 103 1.82 11.40 -0.18
C HIS A 103 1.52 10.77 -1.54
N SER A 104 0.30 10.94 -2.07
CA SER A 104 -0.05 10.46 -3.42
C SER A 104 0.80 11.14 -4.49
N HIS A 105 1.06 12.44 -4.36
CA HIS A 105 1.94 13.15 -5.29
C HIS A 105 3.36 12.59 -5.29
N ARG A 106 3.89 12.20 -4.14
CA ARG A 106 5.23 11.60 -4.02
C ARG A 106 5.33 10.16 -4.55
N LEU A 107 4.20 9.47 -4.69
CA LEU A 107 4.15 8.08 -5.18
C LEU A 107 3.98 7.98 -6.70
N ARG A 108 3.75 9.10 -7.38
CA ARG A 108 3.65 9.18 -8.84
C ARG A 108 5.03 9.30 -9.46
#